data_AF-A0A0F2NIB1-F1
#
_entry.id   AF-A0A0F2NIB1-F1
#
_cell.length_a   1.000
_cell.length_b   1.000
_cell.length_c   1.000
_cell.angle_alpha   90.00
_cell.angle_beta   90.00
_cell.angle_gamma   90.00
#
_symmetry.space_group_name_H-M   'P 1'
#
loop_
_entity.id
_entity.type
_entity.pdbx_description
1 polymer ?
#
loop_
_entity_poly.entity_id
_entity_poly.type
_entity_poly.pdbx_seq_one_letter_code
_entity_poly.pdbx_strand_id
1 'polypeptide(L)'
;MERRQYDAIKKERNETAITGIIKGFFYLSLAGVVYFLVFFNANKLTGLLTAKNFFAPLISMSIVVLVAYLLGTGINKLIKNTLEQALESQKMREE
;
A
#
# COMPACT_ATOMS: atom_id res chain seq x y z
N MET A 1 18.87 -3.92 -19.51
CA MET A 1 17.74 -3.63 -18.60
C MET A 1 17.09 -4.90 -18.05
N GLU A 2 17.08 -6.01 -18.81
CA GLU A 2 16.47 -7.29 -18.40
C GLU A 2 17.01 -7.92 -17.11
N ARG A 3 18.33 -7.82 -16.82
CA ARG A 3 18.89 -8.37 -15.57
C ARG A 3 18.36 -7.68 -14.30
N ARG A 4 18.13 -6.35 -14.34
CA ARG A 4 17.56 -5.63 -13.19
C ARG A 4 16.11 -5.99 -12.92
N GLN A 5 15.34 -6.29 -13.97
CA GLN A 5 13.98 -6.81 -13.82
C GLN A 5 14.01 -8.23 -13.25
N TYR A 6 14.89 -9.10 -13.75
CA TYR A 6 15.06 -10.45 -13.20
C TYR A 6 15.48 -10.45 -11.73
N ASP A 7 16.39 -9.57 -11.34
CA ASP A 7 16.84 -9.44 -9.95
C ASP A 7 15.75 -8.85 -9.05
N ALA A 8 14.93 -7.90 -9.55
CA ALA A 8 13.78 -7.38 -8.82
C ALA A 8 12.71 -8.45 -8.60
N ILE A 9 12.42 -9.26 -9.63
CA ILE A 9 11.46 -10.38 -9.56
C ILE A 9 11.99 -11.46 -8.59
N LYS A 10 13.29 -11.78 -8.63
CA LYS A 10 13.90 -12.78 -7.74
C LYS A 10 14.00 -12.29 -6.29
N LYS A 11 14.23 -10.99 -6.08
CA LYS A 11 14.25 -10.37 -4.75
C LYS A 11 12.85 -10.29 -4.13
N GLU A 12 11.81 -10.07 -4.95
CA GLU A 12 10.41 -10.24 -4.51
C GLU A 12 10.08 -11.69 -4.15
N ARG A 13 10.56 -12.67 -4.93
CA ARG A 13 10.31 -14.10 -4.69
C ARG A 13 10.97 -14.65 -3.41
N ASN A 14 11.95 -13.93 -2.86
CA ASN A 14 12.63 -14.28 -1.60
C ASN A 14 12.01 -13.57 -0.37
N GLU A 15 10.92 -12.81 -0.53
CA GLU A 15 10.13 -12.45 0.65
C GLU A 15 9.34 -13.68 1.10
N THR A 16 9.70 -14.24 2.26
CA THR A 16 8.88 -15.26 2.91
C THR A 16 7.45 -14.76 3.00
N ALA A 17 6.44 -15.59 2.71
CA ALA A 17 5.04 -15.17 2.66
C ALA A 17 4.57 -14.44 3.94
N ILE A 18 5.15 -14.80 5.10
CA ILE A 18 4.97 -14.11 6.38
C ILE A 18 5.43 -12.65 6.32
N THR A 19 6.61 -12.39 5.76
CA THR A 19 7.17 -11.03 5.58
C THR A 19 6.32 -10.21 4.61
N GLY A 20 5.80 -10.82 3.56
CA GLY A 20 4.90 -10.18 2.61
C GLY A 20 3.56 -9.75 3.24
N ILE A 21 2.97 -10.63 4.07
CA ILE A 21 1.76 -10.34 4.84
C ILE A 21 1.99 -9.24 5.88
N ILE A 22 3.09 -9.31 6.64
CA ILE A 22 3.46 -8.29 7.63
C ILE A 22 3.63 -6.92 6.96
N LYS A 23 4.30 -6.87 5.81
CA LYS A 23 4.44 -5.62 5.03
C LYS A 23 3.08 -5.13 4.55
N GLY A 24 2.22 -6.02 4.06
CA GLY A 24 0.84 -5.69 3.68
C GLY A 24 0.06 -5.03 4.82
N PHE A 25 0.07 -5.65 6.01
CA PHE A 25 -0.55 -5.08 7.20
C PHE A 25 0.09 -3.76 7.62
N PHE A 26 1.42 -3.62 7.54
CA PHE A 26 2.10 -2.37 7.83
C PHE A 26 1.60 -1.22 6.94
N TYR A 27 1.45 -1.44 5.63
CA TYR A 27 0.92 -0.43 4.71
C TYR A 27 -0.55 -0.08 5.02
N LEU A 28 -1.37 -1.08 5.37
CA LEU A 28 -2.76 -0.85 5.77
C LEU A 28 -2.87 -0.07 7.09
N SER A 29 -2.06 -0.42 8.09
CA SER A 29 -1.98 0.32 9.36
C SER A 29 -1.52 1.75 9.13
N LEU A 30 -0.53 1.97 8.27
CA LEU A 30 -0.06 3.31 7.92
C LEU A 30 -1.16 4.13 7.23
N ALA A 31 -1.94 3.52 6.33
CA ALA A 31 -3.11 4.18 5.75
C ALA A 31 -4.14 4.56 6.82
N GLY A 32 -4.39 3.70 7.80
CA GLY A 32 -5.24 3.99 8.95
C GLY A 32 -4.74 5.16 9.80
N VAL A 33 -3.43 5.26 10.02
CA VAL A 33 -2.82 6.41 10.73
C VAL A 33 -2.99 7.71 9.93
N VAL A 34 -2.78 7.68 8.61
CA VAL A 34 -3.02 8.86 7.76
C VAL A 34 -4.49 9.29 7.85
N TYR A 35 -5.42 8.34 7.78
CA TYR A 35 -6.85 8.61 7.93
C TYR A 35 -7.17 9.26 9.29
N PHE A 36 -6.63 8.69 10.37
CA PHE A 36 -6.78 9.26 11.72
C PHE A 36 -6.24 10.69 11.80
N LEU A 37 -5.06 10.97 11.25
CA LEU A 37 -4.47 12.32 11.27
C LEU A 37 -5.30 13.33 10.48
N VAL A 38 -5.86 12.92 9.34
CA VAL A 38 -6.76 13.76 8.53
C VAL A 38 -8.02 14.12 9.32
N PHE A 39 -8.66 13.15 9.96
CA PHE A 39 -9.86 13.37 10.75
C PHE A 39 -9.60 14.13 12.06
N PHE A 40 -8.50 13.82 12.76
CA PHE A 40 -8.12 14.52 13.98
C PHE A 40 -7.85 16.01 13.72
N ASN A 41 -7.32 16.35 12.54
CA ASN A 41 -7.09 17.72 12.12
C ASN A 41 -8.19 18.28 11.22
N ALA A 42 -9.37 17.65 11.14
CA ALA A 42 -10.41 17.98 10.17
C ALA A 42 -10.83 19.46 10.21
N ASN A 43 -10.92 20.08 11.39
CA ASN A 43 -11.27 21.50 11.51
C ASN A 43 -10.20 22.42 10.91
N LYS A 44 -8.92 22.11 11.13
CA LYS A 44 -7.79 22.86 10.56
C LYS A 44 -7.69 22.63 9.06
N LEU A 45 -7.89 21.38 8.63
CA LEU A 45 -7.83 20.98 7.23
C LEU A 45 -8.97 21.61 6.43
N THR A 46 -10.19 21.61 6.97
CA THR A 46 -11.35 22.28 6.36
C THR A 46 -11.14 23.79 6.26
N GLY A 47 -10.55 24.42 7.29
CA GLY A 47 -10.17 25.83 7.23
C GLY A 47 -9.13 26.14 6.15
N LEU A 48 -8.16 25.22 5.96
CA LEU A 48 -7.15 25.31 4.91
C LEU A 48 -7.75 25.08 3.51
N LEU A 49 -8.71 24.16 3.39
CA LEU A 49 -9.38 23.80 2.15
C LEU A 49 -10.42 24.83 1.69
N THR A 50 -11.01 25.57 2.64
CA THR A 50 -11.96 26.66 2.37
C THR A 50 -11.28 28.01 2.15
N ALA A 51 -10.04 28.17 2.59
CA ALA A 51 -9.22 29.31 2.19
C ALA A 51 -8.98 29.24 0.67
N LYS A 52 -9.23 30.34 -0.06
CA LYS A 52 -8.96 30.49 -1.51
C LYS A 52 -7.46 30.51 -1.83
N ASN A 53 -6.71 29.54 -1.31
CA ASN A 53 -5.28 29.39 -1.48
C ASN A 53 -5.00 28.20 -2.40
N PHE A 54 -4.05 28.38 -3.32
CA PHE A 54 -3.61 27.36 -4.28
C PHE A 54 -3.10 26.06 -3.61
N PHE A 55 -2.71 26.14 -2.32
CA PHE A 55 -2.25 25.01 -1.52
C PHE A 55 -3.38 24.03 -1.11
N ALA A 56 -4.62 24.49 -1.04
CA ALA A 56 -5.77 23.65 -0.68
C ALA A 56 -5.95 22.43 -1.60
N PRO A 57 -6.08 22.59 -2.93
CA PRO A 57 -6.21 21.45 -3.84
C PRO A 57 -4.95 20.59 -3.89
N LEU A 58 -3.76 21.17 -3.70
CA LEU A 58 -2.50 20.42 -3.67
C LEU A 58 -2.46 19.45 -2.47
N ILE A 59 -2.86 19.93 -1.29
CA ILE A 59 -2.90 19.14 -0.06
C ILE A 59 -3.95 18.03 -0.18
N SER A 60 -5.15 18.34 -0.67
CA SER A 60 -6.20 17.32 -0.83
C SER A 60 -5.79 16.23 -1.82
N MET A 61 -5.22 16.60 -2.98
CA MET A 61 -4.72 15.63 -3.94
C MET A 61 -3.58 14.77 -3.37
N SER A 62 -2.65 15.39 -2.64
CA SER A 62 -1.52 14.66 -2.03
C SER A 62 -1.99 13.64 -1.01
N ILE A 63 -2.98 13.98 -0.19
CA ILE A 63 -3.58 13.05 0.79
C ILE A 63 -4.25 11.88 0.08
N VAL A 64 -5.05 12.16 -0.96
CA VAL A 64 -5.75 11.10 -1.72
C VAL A 64 -4.76 10.17 -2.40
N VAL A 65 -3.74 10.70 -3.07
CA VAL A 65 -2.70 9.91 -3.75
C VAL A 65 -1.92 9.05 -2.74
N LEU A 66 -1.56 9.63 -1.58
CA LEU A 66 -0.85 8.90 -0.53
C LEU A 66 -1.70 7.73 0.00
N VAL A 67 -2.97 7.97 0.33
CA VAL A 67 -3.86 6.93 0.84
C VAL A 67 -4.09 5.84 -0.21
N ALA A 68 -4.35 6.22 -1.47
CA ALA A 68 -4.52 5.27 -2.56
C ALA A 68 -3.27 4.41 -2.78
N TYR A 69 -2.08 5.02 -2.71
CA TYR A 69 -0.82 4.29 -2.82
C TYR A 69 -0.63 3.29 -1.68
N LEU A 70 -0.87 3.71 -0.43
CA LEU A 70 -0.71 2.84 0.74
C LEU A 70 -1.70 1.67 0.72
N LEU A 71 -2.98 1.95 0.46
CA LEU A 71 -4.01 0.91 0.35
C LEU A 71 -3.72 -0.04 -0.82
N GLY A 72 -3.43 0.50 -2.01
CA GLY A 72 -3.14 -0.30 -3.19
C GLY A 72 -1.92 -1.20 -3.00
N THR A 73 -0.85 -0.67 -2.39
CA THR A 73 0.37 -1.44 -2.10
C THR A 73 0.12 -2.52 -1.04
N GLY A 74 -0.62 -2.19 0.02
CA GLY A 74 -0.98 -3.13 1.08
C GLY A 74 -1.82 -4.29 0.56
N ILE A 75 -2.90 -3.98 -0.17
CA ILE A 75 -3.79 -4.97 -0.78
C ILE A 75 -3.02 -5.83 -1.80
N ASN A 76 -2.22 -5.22 -2.68
CA ASN A 76 -1.44 -5.97 -3.67
C ASN A 76 -0.48 -6.98 -3.01
N LYS A 77 0.21 -6.58 -1.95
CA LYS A 77 1.08 -7.51 -1.20
C LYS A 77 0.28 -8.63 -0.55
N LEU A 78 -0.88 -8.35 0.03
CA LEU A 78 -1.73 -9.41 0.63
C LEU A 78 -2.25 -10.39 -0.43
N ILE A 79 -2.80 -9.88 -1.54
CA ILE A 79 -3.33 -10.69 -2.63
C ILE A 79 -2.22 -11.54 -3.26
N LYS A 80 -1.09 -10.94 -3.62
CA LYS A 80 0.03 -11.66 -4.26
C LYS A 80 0.51 -12.83 -3.41
N ASN A 81 0.74 -12.60 -2.11
CA ASN A 81 1.17 -13.67 -1.22
C ASN A 81 0.08 -14.74 -1.00
N THR A 82 -1.19 -14.33 -0.94
CA THR A 82 -2.31 -15.29 -0.78
C THR A 82 -2.44 -16.18 -2.02
N LEU A 83 -2.30 -15.60 -3.21
CA LEU A 83 -2.32 -16.32 -4.48
C LEU A 83 -1.10 -17.23 -4.64
N GLU A 84 0.10 -16.77 -4.26
CA GLU A 84 1.31 -17.60 -4.27
C GLU A 84 1.18 -18.82 -3.36
N GLN A 85 0.67 -18.64 -2.12
CA GLN A 85 0.41 -19.77 -1.23
C GLN A 85 -0.66 -20.74 -1.78
N ALA A 86 -1.73 -20.21 -2.37
CA ALA A 86 -2.78 -21.05 -2.96
C ALA A 86 -2.26 -21.86 -4.16
N LEU A 87 -1.43 -21.24 -5.01
CA LEU A 87 -0.78 -21.89 -6.16
C LEU A 87 0.23 -22.95 -5.71
N GLU A 88 1.05 -22.68 -4.69
CA GLU A 88 1.97 -23.68 -4.13
C GLU A 88 1.21 -24.88 -3.55
N SER A 89 0.10 -24.63 -2.83
CA SER A 89 -0.75 -25.71 -2.31
C SER A 89 -1.38 -26.56 -3.42
N GLN A 90 -1.68 -25.99 -4.59
CA GLN A 90 -2.21 -26.76 -5.72
C GLN A 90 -1.11 -27.57 -6.40
N LYS A 91 0.07 -26.97 -6.58
CA LYS A 91 1.21 -27.67 -7.19
C LYS A 91 1.63 -28.91 -6.40
N MET A 92 1.61 -28.83 -5.06
CA MET A 92 1.91 -29.97 -4.17
C MET A 92 0.83 -31.07 -4.15
N ARG A 93 -0.34 -30.85 -4.79
CA ARG A 93 -1.40 -31.86 -4.94
C ARG A 93 -1.37 -32.55 -6.30
N GLU A 94 -0.71 -31.95 -7.29
CA GLU A 94 -0.55 -32.50 -8.64
C GLU A 94 0.75 -33.30 -8.81
N GLU A 95 1.71 -33.15 -7.88
CA GLU A 95 2.89 -34.02 -7.70
C GLU A 95 2.58 -35.17 -6.73
#